data_AF-H1KIC6-F1
#
_entry.id   AF-H1KIC6-F1
#
_cell.length_a   1.000
_cell.length_b   1.000
_cell.length_c   1.000
_cell.angle_alpha   90.00
_cell.angle_beta   90.00
_cell.angle_gamma   90.00
#
_symmetry.space_group_name_H-M   'P 1'
#
loop_
_entity.id
_entity.type
_entity.pdbx_description
1 polymer ?
#
loop_
_entity_poly.entity_id
_entity_poly.type
_entity_poly.pdbx_seq_one_letter_code
_entity_poly.pdbx_strand_id
1 'polypeptide(L)'
;MDERQALAAFAALGQEHRLRVVRALVTAGPDGLAAGVLAETVGVAGNNLSFHLKELSHAGLITSRREGKSIIYSAAYVGLSDLVQFLMRDCCQGHPEVCNPAVATLAACDCTTGGTAHA
;
A
#
# COMPACT_ATOMS: atom_id res chain seq x y z
N MET A 1 -2.88 -13.73 -3.99
CA MET A 1 -3.91 -12.95 -4.73
C MET A 1 -4.42 -13.68 -5.98
N ASP A 2 -5.75 -13.67 -6.21
CA ASP A 2 -6.40 -14.09 -7.47
C ASP A 2 -6.82 -12.88 -8.35
N GLU A 3 -7.36 -13.12 -9.54
CA GLU A 3 -7.75 -12.05 -10.48
C GLU A 3 -8.82 -11.11 -9.91
N ARG A 4 -9.80 -11.64 -9.16
CA ARG A 4 -10.87 -10.82 -8.56
C ARG A 4 -10.30 -9.88 -7.50
N GLN A 5 -9.40 -10.40 -6.67
CA GLN A 5 -8.68 -9.61 -5.68
C GLN A 5 -7.80 -8.55 -6.34
N ALA A 6 -7.09 -8.90 -7.42
CA ALA A 6 -6.26 -7.96 -8.18
C ALA A 6 -7.10 -6.83 -8.80
N LEU A 7 -8.24 -7.16 -9.43
CA LEU A 7 -9.17 -6.16 -9.98
C LEU A 7 -9.70 -5.20 -8.92
N ALA A 8 -10.06 -5.71 -7.74
CA ALA A 8 -10.50 -4.87 -6.62
C ALA A 8 -9.37 -3.92 -6.16
N ALA A 9 -8.14 -4.42 -6.06
CA ALA A 9 -6.98 -3.61 -5.72
C ALA A 9 -6.67 -2.54 -6.77
N PHE A 10 -6.71 -2.87 -8.07
CA PHE A 10 -6.53 -1.90 -9.14
C PHE A 10 -7.64 -0.86 -9.17
N ALA A 11 -8.90 -1.28 -9.03
CA ALA A 11 -10.03 -0.36 -8.95
C ALA A 11 -9.90 0.59 -7.75
N ALA A 12 -9.35 0.12 -6.62
CA ALA A 12 -9.06 0.95 -5.47
C ALA A 12 -7.90 1.94 -5.73
N LEU A 13 -6.81 1.49 -6.36
CA LEU A 13 -5.65 2.34 -6.66
C LEU A 13 -5.89 3.31 -7.82
N GLY A 14 -6.83 3.02 -8.72
CA GLY A 14 -7.16 3.84 -9.90
C GLY A 14 -7.79 5.21 -9.61
N GLN A 15 -7.71 5.70 -8.38
CA GLN A 15 -8.16 7.05 -8.01
C GLN A 15 -7.04 7.77 -7.26
N GLU A 16 -6.84 9.04 -7.62
CA GLU A 16 -5.70 9.87 -7.24
C GLU A 16 -5.44 9.92 -5.71
N HIS A 17 -6.46 10.22 -4.92
CA HIS A 17 -6.32 10.32 -3.46
C HIS A 17 -6.05 8.98 -2.81
N ARG A 18 -6.67 7.89 -3.30
CA ARG A 18 -6.40 6.53 -2.78
C ARG A 18 -4.96 6.10 -3.05
N LEU A 19 -4.44 6.38 -4.23
CA LEU A 19 -3.02 6.14 -4.53
C LEU A 19 -2.09 6.96 -3.62
N ARG A 20 -2.40 8.24 -3.40
CA ARG A 20 -1.64 9.10 -2.47
C ARG A 20 -1.67 8.57 -1.03
N VAL A 21 -2.82 8.10 -0.54
CA VAL A 21 -2.95 7.49 0.79
C VAL A 21 -2.05 6.26 0.90
N VAL A 22 -2.13 5.32 -0.04
CA VAL A 22 -1.30 4.11 -0.02
C VAL A 22 0.19 4.47 -0.02
N ARG A 23 0.61 5.42 -0.87
CA ARG A 23 2.01 5.88 -0.90
C ARG A 23 2.46 6.52 0.41
N ALA A 24 1.62 7.38 1.01
CA ALA A 24 1.92 7.99 2.29
C ALA A 24 2.09 6.92 3.40
N LEU A 25 1.22 5.91 3.41
CA LEU A 25 1.27 4.82 4.37
C LEU A 25 2.47 3.88 4.15
N VAL A 26 2.88 3.64 2.90
CA VAL A 26 4.10 2.86 2.61
C VAL A 26 5.33 3.58 3.16
N THR A 27 5.42 4.91 2.98
CA THR A 27 6.51 5.73 3.52
C THR A 27 6.48 5.82 5.05
N ALA A 28 5.28 5.87 5.64
CA ALA A 28 5.12 5.92 7.10
C ALA A 28 5.51 4.61 7.81
N GLY A 29 5.65 3.50 7.09
CA GLY A 29 6.06 2.25 7.69
C GLY A 29 4.94 1.54 8.47
N PRO A 30 5.29 0.52 9.29
CA PRO A 30 4.34 -0.21 10.12
C PRO A 30 3.64 0.67 11.16
N ASP A 31 4.30 1.76 11.58
CA ASP A 31 3.73 2.74 12.53
C ASP A 31 2.51 3.43 11.95
N GLY A 32 2.48 3.69 10.64
CA GLY A 32 1.33 4.24 9.96
C GLY A 32 1.01 5.70 10.34
N LEU A 33 -0.19 6.16 10.02
CA LEU A 33 -0.63 7.54 10.23
C LEU A 33 -2.06 7.62 10.74
N ALA A 34 -2.33 8.62 11.58
CA ALA A 34 -3.68 8.95 12.00
C ALA A 34 -4.51 9.51 10.84
N ALA A 35 -5.84 9.31 10.87
CA ALA A 35 -6.74 9.79 9.83
C ALA A 35 -6.62 11.31 9.57
N GLY A 36 -6.45 12.13 10.62
CA GLY A 36 -6.27 13.58 10.47
C GLY A 36 -5.02 13.92 9.65
N VAL A 37 -3.88 13.30 9.98
CA VAL A 37 -2.62 13.49 9.27
C VAL A 37 -2.73 13.05 7.81
N LEU A 38 -3.42 11.94 7.54
CA LEU A 38 -3.68 11.48 6.18
C LEU A 38 -4.50 12.48 5.37
N ALA A 39 -5.54 13.06 5.97
CA ALA A 39 -6.41 14.04 5.31
C ALA A 39 -5.61 15.26 4.85
N GLU A 40 -4.74 15.77 5.74
CA GLU A 40 -3.81 16.86 5.44
C GLU A 40 -2.81 16.46 4.35
N THR A 41 -2.18 15.29 4.49
CA THR A 41 -1.14 14.80 3.57
C THR A 41 -1.66 14.64 2.13
N VAL A 42 -2.90 14.17 1.95
CA VAL A 42 -3.46 13.90 0.61
C VAL A 42 -4.37 15.01 0.09
N GLY A 43 -4.59 16.07 0.89
CA GLY A 43 -5.32 17.27 0.52
C GLY A 43 -6.83 17.07 0.36
N VAL A 44 -7.46 16.27 1.24
CA VAL A 44 -8.91 15.99 1.18
C VAL A 44 -9.59 16.30 2.51
N ALA A 45 -10.87 16.66 2.45
CA ALA A 45 -11.70 16.77 3.64
C ALA A 45 -11.89 15.40 4.33
N GLY A 46 -12.00 15.40 5.67
CA GLY A 46 -12.05 14.16 6.47
C GLY A 46 -13.24 13.24 6.17
N ASN A 47 -14.37 13.79 5.74
CA ASN A 47 -15.53 13.00 5.29
C ASN A 47 -15.24 12.22 4.00
N ASN A 48 -14.49 12.81 3.06
CA ASN A 48 -14.08 12.16 1.82
C ASN A 48 -12.96 11.15 2.06
N LEU A 49 -12.06 11.41 3.02
CA LEU A 49 -11.01 10.47 3.40
C LEU A 49 -11.58 9.14 3.89
N SER A 50 -12.61 9.18 4.74
CA SER A 50 -13.21 7.96 5.31
C SER A 50 -13.73 7.02 4.22
N PHE A 51 -14.30 7.56 3.14
CA PHE A 51 -14.70 6.78 1.97
C PHE A 51 -13.49 6.14 1.28
N HIS A 52 -12.42 6.90 1.02
CA HIS A 52 -11.20 6.37 0.42
C HIS A 52 -10.55 5.26 1.26
N LEU A 53 -10.49 5.44 2.58
CA LEU A 53 -9.93 4.45 3.51
C LEU A 53 -10.78 3.18 3.55
N LYS A 54 -12.11 3.29 3.50
CA LYS A 54 -12.99 2.12 3.43
C LYS A 54 -12.76 1.30 2.18
N GLU A 55 -12.69 1.95 1.01
CA GLU A 55 -12.43 1.26 -0.26
C GLU A 55 -11.06 0.57 -0.28
N LEU A 56 -10.02 1.25 0.21
CA LEU A 56 -8.68 0.69 0.32
C LEU A 56 -8.60 -0.50 1.30
N SER A 57 -9.31 -0.41 2.42
CA SER A 57 -9.40 -1.48 3.42
C SER A 57 -10.14 -2.69 2.85
N HIS A 58 -11.25 -2.47 2.15
CA HIS A 58 -11.99 -3.54 1.48
C HIS A 58 -11.15 -4.25 0.40
N ALA A 59 -10.31 -3.50 -0.32
CA ALA A 59 -9.36 -4.05 -1.28
C ALA A 59 -8.15 -4.74 -0.63
N GLY A 60 -8.04 -4.74 0.71
CA GLY A 60 -6.94 -5.39 1.43
C GLY A 60 -5.59 -4.68 1.29
N LEU A 61 -5.58 -3.37 0.97
CA LEU A 61 -4.35 -2.59 0.72
C LEU A 61 -3.88 -1.80 1.93
N ILE A 62 -4.76 -1.60 2.92
CA ILE A 62 -4.44 -0.93 4.18
C ILE A 62 -5.06 -1.70 5.35
N THR A 63 -4.52 -1.49 6.53
CA THR A 63 -5.11 -1.94 7.79
C THR A 63 -5.33 -0.77 8.73
N SER A 64 -6.14 -0.96 9.77
CA SER A 64 -6.34 0.04 10.81
C SER A 64 -6.27 -0.57 12.20
N ARG A 65 -5.81 0.22 13.16
CA ARG A 65 -5.77 -0.12 14.58
C ARG A 65 -6.17 1.08 15.42
N ARG A 66 -6.78 0.82 16.57
CA ARG A 66 -7.20 1.89 17.49
C ARG A 66 -6.11 2.15 18.52
N GLU A 67 -5.68 3.40 18.62
CA GLU A 67 -4.72 3.87 19.63
C GLU A 67 -5.37 5.01 20.43
N GLY A 68 -5.89 4.66 21.60
CA GLY A 68 -6.65 5.57 22.45
C GLY A 68 -7.88 6.15 21.75
N LYS A 69 -7.85 7.45 21.49
CA LYS A 69 -8.93 8.19 20.81
C LYS A 69 -8.77 8.24 19.29
N SER A 70 -7.62 7.82 18.76
CA SER A 70 -7.29 7.90 17.34
C SER A 70 -7.37 6.53 16.67
N ILE A 71 -7.60 6.53 15.35
CA ILE A 71 -7.43 5.35 14.50
C ILE A 71 -6.19 5.60 13.65
N ILE A 72 -5.25 4.68 13.72
CA ILE A 72 -4.02 4.67 12.94
C ILE A 72 -4.20 3.69 11.79
N TYR A 73 -3.85 4.14 10.59
CA TYR A 73 -3.87 3.34 9.37
C TYR A 73 -2.44 3.02 8.95
N SER A 74 -2.20 1.83 8.45
CA SER A 74 -0.90 1.41 7.90
C SER A 74 -1.09 0.65 6.59
N ALA A 75 -0.03 0.58 5.79
CA ALA A 75 -0.05 -0.19 4.55
C ALA A 75 -0.17 -1.70 4.85
N ALA A 76 -1.03 -2.40 4.12
CA ALA A 76 -1.08 -3.86 4.18
C ALA A 76 0.00 -4.42 3.25
N TYR A 77 1.25 -4.52 3.74
CA TYR A 77 2.40 -4.91 2.93
C TYR A 77 2.23 -6.27 2.25
N VAL A 78 1.56 -7.23 2.90
CA VAL A 78 1.24 -8.53 2.28
C VAL A 78 0.38 -8.33 1.03
N GLY A 79 -0.72 -7.57 1.13
CA GLY A 79 -1.61 -7.30 -0.01
C GLY A 79 -0.93 -6.53 -1.14
N LEU A 80 -0.06 -5.56 -0.81
CA LEU A 80 0.72 -4.81 -1.78
C LEU A 80 1.77 -5.69 -2.50
N SER A 81 2.50 -6.53 -1.74
CA SER A 81 3.47 -7.48 -2.29
C SER A 81 2.78 -8.49 -3.20
N ASP A 82 1.62 -9.00 -2.79
CA ASP A 82 0.80 -9.90 -3.59
C ASP A 82 0.36 -9.27 -4.92
N LEU A 83 -0.02 -7.99 -4.92
CA LEU A 83 -0.40 -7.27 -6.14
C LEU A 83 0.78 -7.08 -7.10
N VAL A 84 1.95 -6.72 -6.58
CA VAL A 84 3.18 -6.61 -7.38
C VAL A 84 3.55 -7.98 -7.95
N GLN A 85 3.51 -9.03 -7.13
CA GLN A 85 3.77 -10.39 -7.58
C GLN A 85 2.77 -10.84 -8.65
N PHE A 86 1.49 -10.48 -8.52
CA PHE A 86 0.47 -10.78 -9.52
C PHE A 86 0.81 -10.16 -10.89
N LEU A 87 1.23 -8.89 -10.92
CA LEU A 87 1.66 -8.22 -12.15
C LEU A 87 2.93 -8.82 -12.76
N MET A 88 3.86 -9.24 -11.90
CA MET A 88 5.17 -9.74 -12.32
C MET A 88 5.18 -11.26 -12.58
N ARG A 89 4.08 -11.97 -12.31
CA ARG A 89 3.97 -13.41 -12.56
C ARG A 89 4.07 -13.67 -14.06
N ASP A 90 4.88 -14.65 -14.42
CA ASP A 90 5.23 -14.96 -15.82
C ASP A 90 5.79 -13.73 -16.56
N CYS A 91 6.31 -12.74 -15.82
CA CYS A 91 6.75 -11.51 -16.43
C CYS A 91 7.83 -11.83 -17.45
N CYS A 92 7.60 -11.20 -18.58
CA CYS A 92 8.62 -10.88 -19.53
C CYS A 92 8.94 -12.00 -20.52
N GLN A 93 8.53 -13.26 -20.34
CA GLN A 93 8.66 -14.32 -21.37
C GLN A 93 10.05 -14.39 -22.07
N GLY A 94 11.12 -14.02 -21.36
CA GLY A 94 12.47 -13.87 -21.94
C GLY A 94 12.94 -12.44 -22.29
N HIS A 95 12.19 -11.40 -21.90
CA HIS A 95 12.43 -9.97 -22.14
C HIS A 95 12.85 -9.21 -20.87
N PRO A 96 14.06 -9.42 -20.34
CA PRO A 96 14.49 -8.85 -19.06
C PRO A 96 14.43 -7.31 -19.04
N GLU A 97 14.46 -6.63 -20.20
CA GLU A 97 14.26 -5.18 -20.31
C GLU A 97 12.95 -4.66 -19.69
N VAL A 98 11.93 -5.52 -19.59
CA VAL A 98 10.61 -5.16 -19.02
C VAL A 98 10.65 -5.13 -17.49
N CYS A 99 11.28 -6.12 -16.84
CA CYS A 99 11.33 -6.19 -15.38
C CYS A 99 12.59 -5.57 -14.77
N ASN A 100 13.70 -5.47 -15.51
CA ASN A 100 14.98 -4.98 -14.97
C ASN A 100 14.87 -3.63 -14.25
N PRO A 101 14.15 -2.61 -14.76
CA PRO A 101 14.00 -1.35 -14.05
C PRO A 101 13.25 -1.50 -12.71
N ALA A 102 12.19 -2.32 -12.69
CA ALA A 102 11.41 -2.60 -11.50
C ALA A 102 12.25 -3.38 -10.46
N VAL A 103 12.97 -4.41 -10.91
CA VAL A 103 13.88 -5.21 -10.07
C VAL A 103 15.00 -4.37 -9.50
N ALA A 104 15.63 -3.49 -10.30
CA ALA A 104 16.69 -2.60 -9.84
C ALA A 104 16.19 -1.63 -8.76
N THR A 105 14.96 -1.10 -8.92
CA THR A 105 14.32 -0.23 -7.93
C THR A 105 14.09 -0.97 -6.61
N LEU A 106 13.61 -2.21 -6.67
CA LEU A 106 13.38 -3.05 -5.49
C LEU A 106 14.69 -3.48 -4.82
N ALA A 107 15.73 -3.77 -5.61
CA ALA A 107 17.06 -4.13 -5.10
C ALA A 107 17.78 -2.95 -4.43
N ALA A 108 17.44 -1.71 -4.81
CA ALA A 108 17.92 -0.50 -4.16
C ALA A 108 17.17 -0.16 -2.86
N CYS A 109 16.08 -0.86 -2.55
CA CYS A 109 15.50 -0.79 -1.21
C CYS A 109 16.39 -1.59 -0.26
N ASP A 110 16.88 -0.95 0.81
CA ASP A 110 17.66 -1.59 1.87
C ASP A 110 16.78 -2.48 2.78
N CYS A 111 15.96 -3.36 2.19
CA CYS A 111 15.15 -4.36 2.90
C CYS A 111 15.99 -5.56 3.38
N THR A 112 17.20 -5.28 3.89
CA THR A 112 18.04 -6.30 4.52
C THR A 112 17.33 -6.82 5.78
N THR A 113 17.26 -8.14 5.88
CA THR A 113 16.64 -8.90 6.97
C THR A 113 17.28 -8.54 8.31
N GLY A 114 16.66 -7.65 9.09
CA GLY A 114 17.19 -7.26 10.39
C GLY A 114 16.31 -6.29 11.18
N GLY A 115 15.22 -6.80 11.74
CA GLY A 115 14.34 -6.05 12.63
C GLY A 115 13.66 -6.93 13.68
N THR A 116 14.40 -7.85 14.31
CA THR A 116 13.99 -8.38 15.62
C THR A 116 14.13 -7.27 16.66
N ALA A 117 13.02 -6.67 17.10
CA ALA A 117 12.78 -6.24 18.49
C ALA A 117 11.44 -5.50 18.63
N HIS A 118 10.44 -6.18 19.20
CA HIS A 118 9.61 -5.58 20.25
C HIS A 118 9.25 -6.68 21.24
N ALA A 119 10.17 -6.88 22.18
CA ALA A 119 9.82 -7.24 23.56
C ALA A 119 9.29 -5.99 24.27
#